data_AF-A0A5E3WGF7-F1
#
_entry.id   AF-A0A5E3WGF7-F1
#
_cell.length_a   1.000
_cell.length_b   1.000
_cell.length_c   1.000
_cell.angle_alpha   90.00
_cell.angle_beta   90.00
_cell.angle_gamma   90.00
#
_symmetry.space_group_name_H-M   'P 1'
#
loop_
_entity.id
_entity.type
_entity.pdbx_description
1 polymer ?
#
loop_
_entity_poly.entity_id
_entity_poly.type
_entity_poly.pdbx_seq_one_letter_code
_entity_poly.pdbx_strand_id
1 'polypeptide(L)'
;MPYIQPGLRVYAEYLSEITPVDYEVDSPTDGWRLADLDLDSRAASVVRITPAVLARAQERLDLLPLDVVEDLVDHGDNDMLVELALRYYAGCTLPQSTEAATRLLAHVNINLKSESFHPDLDVHVGAERLRARIAFGEYLSTTNVFALQDAGARADIAAAACKDEGDCPSQLRIAAALERHWQDGVFDMLGWLPPCENYDALWIAWREYCSARRRKLSLGVSAVECAAHGCEARICWGKPLARCGGWCPLELKPAYCSKECQRQDWKAAHKPECFASGQLAQPVSGSGSGCNTPLLAPL
;
A
#
# COMPACT_ATOMS: atom_id res chain seq x y z
N MET A 1 -10.06 23.44 7.30
CA MET A 1 -9.53 22.16 7.80
C MET A 1 -8.83 22.44 9.12
N PRO A 2 -8.99 21.60 10.15
CA PRO A 2 -8.29 21.77 11.42
C PRO A 2 -6.77 21.78 11.19
N TYR A 3 -6.05 22.60 11.96
CA TYR A 3 -4.60 22.62 11.93
C TYR A 3 -4.08 21.28 12.49
N ILE A 4 -3.48 20.47 11.65
CA ILE A 4 -2.86 19.20 12.04
C ILE A 4 -1.42 19.53 12.41
N GLN A 5 -1.00 19.19 13.63
CA GLN A 5 0.40 19.34 14.02
C GLN A 5 1.29 18.51 13.07
N PRO A 6 2.35 19.10 12.46
CA PRO A 6 3.21 18.38 11.52
C PRO A 6 3.72 17.04 12.06
N GLY A 7 4.07 16.99 13.35
CA GLY A 7 4.55 15.76 13.99
C GLY A 7 3.48 14.67 14.12
N LEU A 8 2.21 15.03 14.36
CA LEU A 8 1.11 14.05 14.43
C LEU A 8 0.92 13.34 13.08
N ARG A 9 1.10 14.07 11.97
CA ARG A 9 1.02 13.48 10.64
C ARG A 9 2.13 12.45 10.40
N VAL A 10 3.38 12.79 10.70
CA VAL A 10 4.52 11.88 10.53
C VAL A 10 4.38 10.66 11.45
N TYR A 11 3.94 10.88 12.69
CA TYR A 11 3.64 9.81 13.64
C TYR A 11 2.56 8.87 13.10
N ALA A 12 1.44 9.41 12.59
CA ALA A 12 0.34 8.62 12.04
C ALA A 12 0.74 7.83 10.78
N GLU A 13 1.51 8.45 9.87
CA GLU A 13 2.06 7.78 8.69
C GLU A 13 2.88 6.56 9.12
N TYR A 14 3.72 6.72 10.13
CA TYR A 14 4.63 5.67 10.52
C TYR A 14 4.00 4.60 11.40
N LEU A 15 3.05 4.97 12.28
CA LEU A 15 2.30 4.02 13.09
C LEU A 15 1.63 2.96 12.19
N SER A 16 1.13 3.37 11.02
CA SER A 16 0.58 2.47 10.01
C SER A 16 1.60 1.63 9.25
N GLU A 17 2.89 1.94 9.35
CA GLU A 17 3.99 1.18 8.73
C GLU A 17 4.67 0.20 9.70
N ILE A 18 4.70 0.47 11.01
CA ILE A 18 5.39 -0.41 11.99
C ILE A 18 4.53 -1.36 12.77
N THR A 19 3.30 -1.01 13.07
CA THR A 19 2.50 -1.86 13.96
C THR A 19 1.97 -3.05 13.15
N PRO A 20 2.23 -4.31 13.58
CA PRO A 20 1.59 -5.49 12.99
C PRO A 20 0.08 -5.58 13.30
N VAL A 21 -0.47 -4.56 13.99
CA VAL A 21 -1.81 -4.55 14.57
C VAL A 21 -2.86 -4.60 13.47
N ASP A 22 -3.64 -5.69 13.45
CA ASP A 22 -5.09 -5.78 13.21
C ASP A 22 -5.74 -4.68 12.37
N TYR A 23 -5.09 -4.24 11.29
CA TYR A 23 -5.79 -3.56 10.23
C TYR A 23 -6.61 -4.67 9.58
N GLU A 24 -7.84 -4.85 10.07
CA GLU A 24 -8.96 -4.82 9.15
C GLU A 24 -8.78 -3.52 8.37
N VAL A 25 -7.90 -3.56 7.36
CA VAL A 25 -7.92 -2.64 6.25
C VAL A 25 -9.37 -2.74 5.83
N ASP A 26 -10.15 -1.70 6.15
CA ASP A 26 -11.53 -1.59 5.74
C ASP A 26 -11.58 -2.20 4.35
N SER A 27 -12.36 -3.29 4.26
CA SER A 27 -12.51 -4.18 3.11
C SER A 27 -12.09 -3.54 1.78
N PRO A 28 -11.52 -4.27 0.81
CA PRO A 28 -11.05 -3.76 -0.49
C PRO A 28 -12.04 -2.85 -1.28
N THR A 29 -13.28 -2.66 -0.81
CA THR A 29 -14.19 -1.58 -1.15
C THR A 29 -13.60 -0.16 -1.07
N ASP A 30 -12.65 0.15 -0.17
CA ASP A 30 -12.10 1.52 -0.04
C ASP A 30 -10.98 1.88 -1.04
N GLY A 31 -10.69 0.99 -1.99
CA GLY A 31 -10.02 1.40 -3.22
C GLY A 31 -8.60 1.94 -3.03
N TRP A 32 -7.81 1.37 -2.11
CA TRP A 32 -6.37 1.58 -2.05
C TRP A 32 -5.73 1.23 -3.40
N ARG A 33 -5.54 2.25 -4.24
CA ARG A 33 -4.82 2.11 -5.51
C ARG A 33 -3.35 2.39 -5.26
N LEU A 34 -2.57 1.34 -5.03
CA LEU A 34 -1.10 1.44 -5.15
C LEU A 34 -0.66 1.88 -6.56
N ALA A 35 -1.56 1.84 -7.55
CA ALA A 35 -1.35 2.44 -8.87
C ALA A 35 -1.24 3.98 -8.83
N ASP A 36 -1.83 4.63 -7.82
CA ASP A 36 -1.78 6.09 -7.62
C ASP A 36 -0.53 6.53 -6.83
N LEU A 37 0.38 5.59 -6.53
CA LEU A 37 1.68 5.88 -5.94
C LEU A 37 2.59 6.50 -6.99
N ASP A 38 2.67 7.83 -6.92
CA ASP A 38 3.77 8.58 -7.50
C ASP A 38 5.03 8.34 -6.66
N LEU A 39 5.74 7.26 -7.01
CA LEU A 39 7.05 6.92 -6.44
C LEU A 39 8.12 7.98 -6.72
N ASP A 40 7.87 8.92 -7.65
CA ASP A 40 8.80 10.00 -8.00
C ASP A 40 8.63 11.24 -7.12
N SER A 41 7.52 11.38 -6.42
CA SER A 41 7.35 12.51 -5.52
C SER A 41 8.18 12.30 -4.24
N ARG A 42 9.17 13.17 -4.03
CA ARG A 42 9.91 13.31 -2.76
C ARG A 42 9.01 13.54 -1.53
N ALA A 43 7.70 13.73 -1.73
CA ALA A 43 6.73 14.20 -0.75
C ALA A 43 5.50 13.29 -0.54
N ALA A 44 5.23 12.27 -1.37
CA ALA A 44 4.07 11.41 -1.13
C ALA A 44 4.40 10.31 -0.13
N SER A 45 3.85 10.45 1.07
CA SER A 45 3.50 9.27 1.86
C SER A 45 2.61 8.36 1.01
N VAL A 46 2.94 7.07 0.99
CA VAL A 46 2.11 6.02 0.38
C VAL A 46 0.77 5.91 1.13
N VAL A 47 0.80 6.24 2.42
CA VAL A 47 -0.35 6.21 3.29
C VAL A 47 -1.11 7.52 3.08
N ARG A 48 -2.29 7.44 2.46
CA ARG A 48 -3.25 8.54 2.53
C ARG A 48 -3.62 8.73 3.98
N ILE A 49 -3.16 9.84 4.55
CA ILE A 49 -3.52 10.22 5.91
C ILE A 49 -4.95 10.73 5.90
N THR A 50 -5.87 9.79 6.13
CA THR A 50 -7.29 10.09 6.30
C THR A 50 -7.52 10.69 7.69
N PRO A 51 -8.65 11.39 7.89
CA PRO A 51 -9.05 11.82 9.22
C PRO A 51 -9.15 10.66 10.23
N ALA A 52 -9.53 9.46 9.78
CA ALA A 52 -9.59 8.27 10.63
C ALA A 52 -8.20 7.81 11.11
N VAL A 53 -7.20 7.83 10.23
CA VAL A 53 -5.81 7.49 10.58
C VAL A 53 -5.24 8.49 11.60
N LEU A 54 -5.51 9.79 11.41
CA LEU A 54 -5.12 10.82 12.37
C LEU A 54 -5.83 10.68 13.72
N ALA A 55 -7.12 10.36 13.71
CA ALA A 55 -7.90 10.17 14.94
C ALA A 55 -7.34 9.00 15.76
N ARG A 56 -7.01 7.87 15.13
CA ARG A 56 -6.39 6.72 15.79
C ARG A 56 -5.00 7.04 16.33
N ALA A 57 -4.20 7.78 15.56
CA ALA A 57 -2.90 8.23 16.02
C ALA A 57 -3.01 9.13 17.26
N GLN A 58 -3.99 10.05 17.27
CA GLN A 58 -4.27 10.89 18.45
C GLN A 58 -4.76 10.06 19.64
N GLU A 59 -5.70 9.14 19.42
CA GLU A 59 -6.21 8.23 20.47
C GLU A 59 -5.05 7.43 21.10
N ARG A 60 -4.11 6.93 20.31
CA ARG A 60 -2.93 6.25 20.82
C ARG A 60 -2.05 7.15 21.70
N LEU A 61 -1.83 8.41 21.29
CA LEU A 61 -1.09 9.38 22.11
C LEU A 61 -1.83 9.71 23.42
N ASP A 62 -3.16 9.76 23.39
CA ASP A 62 -3.99 10.01 24.57
C ASP A 62 -3.97 8.80 25.54
N LEU A 63 -3.94 7.58 25.01
CA LEU A 63 -3.81 6.33 25.78
C LEU A 63 -2.41 6.10 26.34
N LEU A 64 -1.38 6.59 25.64
CA LEU A 64 0.02 6.47 26.00
C LEU A 64 0.62 7.87 26.20
N PRO A 65 0.26 8.59 27.28
CA PRO A 65 0.88 9.88 27.54
C PRO A 65 2.39 9.72 27.77
N LEU A 66 3.15 10.78 27.53
CA LEU A 66 4.61 10.71 27.43
C LEU A 66 5.26 10.18 28.72
N ASP A 67 4.77 10.60 29.89
CA ASP A 67 5.24 10.15 31.20
C ASP A 67 5.06 8.64 31.41
N VAL A 68 3.95 8.07 30.93
CA VAL A 68 3.71 6.62 30.96
C VAL A 68 4.66 5.89 30.03
N VAL A 69 4.91 6.43 28.82
CA VAL A 69 5.87 5.82 27.88
C VAL A 69 7.29 5.83 28.46
N GLU A 70 7.72 6.95 29.06
CA GLU A 70 9.04 7.06 29.69
C GLU A 70 9.19 6.10 30.88
N ASP A 71 8.18 5.99 31.75
CA ASP A 71 8.19 5.05 32.88
C ASP A 71 8.31 3.59 32.39
N LEU A 72 7.56 3.19 31.36
CA LEU A 72 7.64 1.84 30.82
C LEU A 72 9.00 1.54 30.17
N VAL A 73 9.60 2.53 29.49
CA VAL A 73 10.96 2.41 28.94
C VAL A 73 11.99 2.22 30.06
N ASP A 74 11.87 2.96 31.16
CA ASP A 74 12.76 2.82 32.33
C ASP A 74 12.64 1.44 33.00
N HIS A 75 11.49 0.77 32.84
CA HIS A 75 11.24 -0.60 33.29
C HIS A 75 11.63 -1.68 32.25
N GLY A 76 12.21 -1.29 31.11
CA GLY A 76 12.74 -2.20 30.11
C GLY A 76 11.72 -2.67 29.06
N ASP A 77 10.61 -1.96 28.89
CA ASP A 77 9.64 -2.23 27.83
C ASP A 77 10.20 -1.77 26.47
N ASN A 78 10.61 -2.73 25.64
CA ASN A 78 11.21 -2.44 24.33
C ASN A 78 10.18 -1.93 23.31
N ASP A 79 8.89 -2.29 23.42
CA ASP A 79 7.85 -1.73 22.55
C ASP A 79 7.70 -0.23 22.81
N MET A 80 7.67 0.15 24.08
CA MET A 80 7.60 1.56 24.46
C MET A 80 8.89 2.31 24.11
N LEU A 81 10.03 1.63 24.02
CA LEU A 81 11.27 2.22 23.54
C LEU A 81 11.20 2.56 22.04
N VAL A 82 10.61 1.68 21.22
CA VAL A 82 10.34 1.96 19.79
C VAL A 82 9.32 3.09 19.65
N GLU A 83 8.26 3.09 20.46
CA GLU A 83 7.26 4.17 20.51
C GLU A 83 7.91 5.52 20.85
N LEU A 84 8.78 5.58 21.87
CA LEU A 84 9.50 6.79 22.26
C LEU A 84 10.45 7.26 21.15
N ALA A 85 11.18 6.35 20.51
CA ALA A 85 12.03 6.66 19.36
C ALA A 85 11.22 7.23 18.19
N LEU A 86 10.03 6.69 17.93
CA LEU A 86 9.11 7.20 16.94
C LEU A 86 8.66 8.63 17.26
N ARG A 87 8.31 8.93 18.51
CA ARG A 87 7.91 10.29 18.93
C ARG A 87 9.02 11.31 18.68
N TYR A 88 10.27 10.97 19.00
CA TYR A 88 11.44 11.79 18.66
C TYR A 88 11.62 11.93 17.14
N TYR A 89 11.48 10.86 16.37
CA TYR A 89 11.62 10.92 14.91
C TYR A 89 10.55 11.81 14.26
N ALA A 90 9.31 11.67 14.72
CA ALA A 90 8.16 12.41 14.20
C ALA A 90 8.11 13.86 14.69
N GLY A 91 8.72 14.17 15.84
CA GLY A 91 8.52 15.45 16.51
C GLY A 91 7.10 15.59 17.07
N CYS A 92 6.54 14.49 17.58
CA CYS A 92 5.21 14.44 18.17
C CYS A 92 5.32 14.26 19.67
N THR A 93 4.70 15.11 20.49
CA THR A 93 4.86 15.22 21.95
C THR A 93 6.26 15.57 22.46
N LEU A 94 7.29 15.37 21.62
CA LEU A 94 8.70 15.69 21.86
C LEU A 94 9.27 16.52 20.70
N PRO A 95 10.34 17.30 20.92
CA PRO A 95 11.08 17.94 19.83
C PRO A 95 11.66 16.91 18.85
N GLN A 96 11.59 17.21 17.55
CA GLN A 96 12.10 16.31 16.52
C GLN A 96 13.62 16.11 16.65
N SER A 97 14.08 14.86 16.76
CA SER A 97 15.49 14.50 16.84
C SER A 97 15.76 13.10 16.30
N THR A 98 16.38 13.01 15.12
CA THR A 98 16.81 11.73 14.54
C THR A 98 17.93 11.09 15.35
N GLU A 99 18.83 11.89 15.94
CA GLU A 99 19.91 11.38 16.78
C GLU A 99 19.38 10.69 18.05
N ALA A 100 18.40 11.32 18.73
CA ALA A 100 17.77 10.73 19.91
C ALA A 100 17.03 9.44 19.57
N ALA A 101 16.26 9.44 18.47
CA ALA A 101 15.57 8.24 17.98
C ALA A 101 16.56 7.10 17.68
N THR A 102 17.64 7.37 16.94
CA THR A 102 18.67 6.37 16.61
C THR A 102 19.35 5.82 17.87
N ARG A 103 19.64 6.69 18.85
CA ARG A 103 20.26 6.29 20.12
C ARG A 103 19.36 5.37 20.93
N LEU A 104 18.07 5.67 21.02
CA LEU A 104 17.09 4.79 21.66
C LEU A 104 17.07 3.44 20.95
N LEU A 105 16.84 3.46 19.63
CA LEU A 105 16.76 2.24 18.83
C LEU A 105 17.99 1.36 19.02
N ALA A 106 19.21 1.91 19.14
CA ALA A 106 20.43 1.11 19.37
C ALA A 106 20.36 0.14 20.58
N HIS A 107 19.45 0.36 21.54
CA HIS A 107 19.21 -0.54 22.67
C HIS A 107 18.32 -1.74 22.30
N VAL A 108 17.52 -1.65 21.24
CA VAL A 108 16.78 -2.79 20.67
C VAL A 108 17.76 -3.65 19.88
N ASN A 109 18.39 -4.59 20.58
CA ASN A 109 19.38 -5.49 20.03
C ASN A 109 18.90 -6.94 20.17
N ILE A 110 18.43 -7.53 19.08
CA ILE A 110 18.08 -8.95 19.07
C ILE A 110 19.27 -9.76 18.63
N ASN A 111 19.63 -10.74 19.46
CA ASN A 111 20.52 -11.79 19.03
C ASN A 111 19.74 -12.76 18.13
N LEU A 112 19.69 -12.46 16.82
CA LEU A 112 19.03 -13.28 15.79
C LEU A 112 19.58 -14.72 15.71
N LYS A 113 20.69 -15.02 16.38
CA LYS A 113 21.27 -16.39 16.46
C LYS A 113 20.66 -17.22 17.58
N SER A 114 19.78 -16.66 18.40
CA SER A 114 19.10 -17.39 19.46
C SER A 114 17.95 -18.20 18.89
N GLU A 115 18.02 -19.53 18.98
CA GLU A 115 17.01 -20.47 18.44
C GLU A 115 15.69 -20.49 19.25
N SER A 116 15.60 -19.77 20.36
CA SER A 116 14.36 -19.66 21.14
C SER A 116 13.42 -18.64 20.52
N PHE A 117 12.14 -19.00 20.37
CA PHE A 117 11.06 -18.12 19.96
C PHE A 117 11.05 -16.85 20.83
N HIS A 118 11.27 -15.68 20.22
CA HIS A 118 11.35 -14.40 20.93
C HIS A 118 10.04 -13.62 20.73
N PRO A 119 9.25 -13.36 21.79
CA PRO A 119 8.15 -12.40 21.73
C PRO A 119 8.59 -10.99 21.31
N ASP A 120 9.89 -10.73 21.25
CA ASP A 120 10.48 -9.45 20.80
C ASP A 120 10.63 -9.30 19.28
N LEU A 121 10.25 -10.30 18.47
CA LEU A 121 10.43 -10.22 17.02
C LEU A 121 9.72 -9.00 16.42
N ASP A 122 8.49 -8.73 16.84
CA ASP A 122 7.69 -7.59 16.36
C ASP A 122 8.35 -6.26 16.73
N VAL A 123 8.88 -6.15 17.95
CA VAL A 123 9.59 -4.96 18.44
C VAL A 123 10.81 -4.70 17.57
N HIS A 124 11.59 -5.73 17.26
CA HIS A 124 12.78 -5.60 16.44
C HIS A 124 12.45 -5.28 14.99
N VAL A 125 11.42 -5.89 14.41
CA VAL A 125 10.91 -5.51 13.10
C VAL A 125 10.53 -4.03 13.09
N GLY A 126 9.77 -3.57 14.10
CA GLY A 126 9.39 -2.16 14.26
C GLY A 126 10.60 -1.23 14.34
N ALA A 127 11.63 -1.64 15.09
CA ALA A 127 12.89 -0.92 15.22
C ALA A 127 13.69 -0.88 13.91
N GLU A 128 13.82 -1.99 13.20
CA GLU A 128 14.54 -2.07 11.91
C GLU A 128 13.81 -1.27 10.82
N ARG A 129 12.48 -1.31 10.79
CA ARG A 129 11.68 -0.42 9.93
C ARG A 129 11.98 1.06 10.24
N LEU A 130 12.20 1.42 11.52
CA LEU A 130 12.41 2.83 11.91
C LEU A 130 13.81 3.29 11.56
N ARG A 131 14.80 2.43 11.79
CA ARG A 131 16.18 2.63 11.33
C ARG A 131 16.24 2.79 9.82
N ALA A 132 15.59 1.89 9.08
CA ALA A 132 15.51 1.96 7.62
C ALA A 132 14.92 3.30 7.16
N ARG A 133 13.87 3.76 7.84
CA ARG A 133 13.21 5.04 7.54
C ARG A 133 14.08 6.25 7.84
N ILE A 134 14.78 6.27 8.98
CA ILE A 134 15.72 7.34 9.35
C ILE A 134 16.84 7.42 8.31
N ALA A 135 17.48 6.29 7.99
CA ALA A 135 18.54 6.23 6.98
C ALA A 135 18.06 6.66 5.59
N PHE A 136 16.85 6.24 5.21
CA PHE A 136 16.25 6.66 3.94
C PHE A 136 15.94 8.16 3.92
N GLY A 137 15.52 8.74 5.04
CA GLY A 137 15.34 10.19 5.20
C GLY A 137 16.64 10.96 5.02
N GLU A 138 17.74 10.46 5.58
CA GLU A 138 19.08 11.01 5.34
C GLU A 138 19.43 10.96 3.85
N TYR A 139 19.24 9.82 3.20
CA TYR A 139 19.43 9.69 1.75
C TYR A 139 18.60 10.70 0.96
N LEU A 140 17.31 10.89 1.28
CA LEU A 140 16.47 11.87 0.57
C LEU A 140 16.97 13.31 0.74
N SER A 141 17.54 13.63 1.90
CA SER A 141 18.04 14.98 2.21
C SER A 141 19.41 15.28 1.61
N THR A 142 20.29 14.28 1.52
CA THR A 142 21.71 14.45 1.14
C THR A 142 22.07 13.80 -0.19
N THR A 143 21.22 12.90 -0.70
CA THR A 143 21.52 11.98 -1.81
C THR A 143 22.70 11.03 -1.50
N ASN A 144 23.00 10.82 -0.23
CA ASN A 144 24.07 9.93 0.21
C ASN A 144 23.70 8.45 -0.06
N VAL A 145 24.36 7.83 -1.05
CA VAL A 145 24.08 6.45 -1.45
C VAL A 145 24.44 5.44 -0.34
N PHE A 146 25.37 5.76 0.56
CA PHE A 146 25.66 4.92 1.73
C PHE A 146 24.48 4.86 2.70
N ALA A 147 23.78 5.98 2.90
CA ALA A 147 22.56 6.00 3.71
C ALA A 147 21.43 5.17 3.05
N LEU A 148 21.38 5.14 1.71
CA LEU A 148 20.47 4.27 0.98
C LEU A 148 20.81 2.79 1.15
N GLN A 149 22.10 2.42 1.19
CA GLN A 149 22.51 1.05 1.48
C GLN A 149 22.17 0.61 2.89
N ASP A 150 22.42 1.47 3.89
CA ASP A 150 22.02 1.18 5.27
C ASP A 150 20.50 1.01 5.34
N ALA A 151 19.73 1.92 4.71
CA ALA A 151 18.28 1.76 4.61
C ALA A 151 17.87 0.42 3.97
N GLY A 152 18.57 0.00 2.90
CA GLY A 152 18.37 -1.28 2.22
C GLY A 152 18.60 -2.49 3.14
N ALA A 153 19.72 -2.51 3.85
CA ALA A 153 20.07 -3.60 4.77
C ALA A 153 19.03 -3.71 5.91
N ARG A 154 18.62 -2.57 6.48
CA ARG A 154 17.61 -2.50 7.54
C ARG A 154 16.23 -2.96 7.05
N ALA A 155 15.85 -2.52 5.85
CA ALA A 155 14.60 -2.93 5.22
C ALA A 155 14.57 -4.43 4.90
N ASP A 156 15.71 -5.01 4.49
CA ASP A 156 15.84 -6.44 4.23
C ASP A 156 15.67 -7.29 5.49
N ILE A 157 16.30 -6.91 6.61
CA ILE A 157 16.10 -7.59 7.89
C ILE A 157 14.63 -7.59 8.28
N ALA A 158 13.97 -6.43 8.20
CA ALA A 158 12.54 -6.32 8.49
C ALA A 158 11.67 -7.12 7.50
N ALA A 159 12.04 -7.20 6.22
CA ALA A 159 11.29 -7.97 5.23
C ALA A 159 11.45 -9.48 5.45
N ALA A 160 12.64 -9.93 5.87
CA ALA A 160 12.92 -11.33 6.16
C ALA A 160 12.07 -11.88 7.33
N ALA A 161 11.75 -11.02 8.30
CA ALA A 161 10.94 -11.36 9.45
C ALA A 161 9.42 -11.36 9.16
N CYS A 162 8.95 -10.62 8.15
CA CYS A 162 7.52 -10.39 7.89
C CYS A 162 6.96 -11.13 6.67
N LYS A 163 7.48 -12.33 6.35
CA LYS A 163 7.14 -13.06 5.11
C LYS A 163 5.64 -13.26 4.86
N ASP A 164 4.82 -13.27 5.91
CA ASP A 164 3.38 -13.54 5.82
C ASP A 164 2.48 -12.31 6.08
N GLU A 165 3.04 -11.15 6.46
CA GLU A 165 2.26 -9.95 6.86
C GLU A 165 1.90 -9.02 5.70
N GLY A 166 2.40 -9.30 4.49
CA GLY A 166 2.22 -8.46 3.31
C GLY A 166 3.25 -7.34 3.19
N ASP A 167 3.16 -6.58 2.09
CA ASP A 167 4.18 -5.60 1.70
C ASP A 167 4.15 -4.34 2.58
N CYS A 168 5.28 -3.95 3.18
CA CYS A 168 5.41 -2.67 3.89
C CYS A 168 5.77 -1.52 2.91
N PRO A 169 4.99 -0.42 2.84
CA PRO A 169 5.24 0.68 1.91
C PRO A 169 6.61 1.36 1.98
N SER A 170 7.21 1.45 3.18
CA SER A 170 8.55 2.05 3.34
C SER A 170 9.65 1.18 2.72
N GLN A 171 9.59 -0.13 2.94
CA GLN A 171 10.52 -1.10 2.34
C GLN A 171 10.46 -1.05 0.81
N LEU A 172 9.26 -1.01 0.23
CA LEU A 172 9.09 -0.92 -1.22
C LEU A 172 9.69 0.37 -1.80
N ARG A 173 9.66 1.50 -1.08
CA ARG A 173 10.29 2.75 -1.53
C ARG A 173 11.82 2.66 -1.53
N ILE A 174 12.38 2.02 -0.51
CA ILE A 174 13.82 1.76 -0.43
C ILE A 174 14.24 0.86 -1.57
N ALA A 175 13.52 -0.24 -1.83
CA ALA A 175 13.78 -1.14 -2.94
C ALA A 175 13.70 -0.41 -4.30
N ALA A 176 12.69 0.43 -4.52
CA ALA A 176 12.56 1.22 -5.75
C ALA A 176 13.74 2.19 -5.97
N ALA A 177 14.21 2.83 -4.90
CA ALA A 177 15.37 3.72 -4.96
C ALA A 177 16.67 2.96 -5.27
N LEU A 178 16.86 1.79 -4.63
CA LEU A 178 17.98 0.89 -4.93
C LEU A 178 17.95 0.41 -6.39
N GLU A 179 16.78 0.03 -6.91
CA GLU A 179 16.61 -0.41 -8.30
C GLU A 179 17.03 0.69 -9.28
N ARG A 180 16.60 1.93 -9.03
CA ARG A 180 16.93 3.08 -9.87
C ARG A 180 18.44 3.34 -9.93
N HIS A 181 19.09 3.45 -8.77
CA HIS A 181 20.54 3.66 -8.72
C HIS A 181 21.33 2.52 -9.37
N TRP A 182 20.81 1.29 -9.28
CA TRP A 182 21.39 0.16 -9.99
C TRP A 182 21.24 0.28 -11.50
N GLN A 183 20.06 0.65 -12.01
CA GLN A 183 19.83 0.89 -13.43
C GLN A 183 20.68 2.05 -13.97
N ASP A 184 20.96 3.06 -13.13
CA ASP A 184 21.81 4.20 -13.46
C ASP A 184 23.32 3.88 -13.39
N GLY A 185 23.70 2.65 -13.02
CA GLY A 185 25.11 2.20 -12.95
C GLY A 185 25.89 2.75 -11.75
N VAL A 186 25.20 3.31 -10.74
CA VAL A 186 25.85 3.91 -9.56
C VAL A 186 26.59 2.85 -8.74
N PHE A 187 26.05 1.65 -8.63
CA PHE A 187 26.66 0.54 -7.90
C PHE A 187 27.95 0.06 -8.57
N ASP A 188 27.99 -0.01 -9.91
CA ASP A 188 29.16 -0.41 -10.67
C ASP A 188 30.32 0.58 -10.45
N MET A 189 30.01 1.89 -10.46
CA MET A 189 31.00 2.95 -10.19
C MET A 189 31.60 2.86 -8.79
N LEU A 190 30.83 2.38 -7.81
CA LEU A 190 31.27 2.23 -6.42
C LEU A 190 31.90 0.87 -6.13
N GLY A 191 31.94 -0.04 -7.12
CA GLY A 191 32.46 -1.40 -6.96
C GLY A 191 31.58 -2.26 -6.04
N TRP A 192 30.29 -1.96 -5.97
CA TRP A 192 29.34 -2.66 -5.12
C TRP A 192 28.67 -3.81 -5.87
N LEU A 193 28.37 -4.89 -5.14
CA LEU A 193 27.58 -5.98 -5.69
C LEU A 193 26.17 -5.47 -6.03
N PRO A 194 25.53 -6.06 -7.05
CA PRO A 194 24.15 -5.78 -7.39
C PRO A 194 23.26 -5.92 -6.14
N PRO A 195 22.29 -5.02 -5.92
CA PRO A 195 21.39 -5.13 -4.78
C PRO A 195 20.72 -6.50 -4.64
N CYS A 196 20.44 -7.18 -5.76
CA CYS A 196 19.82 -8.51 -5.78
C CYS A 196 20.67 -9.63 -5.17
N GLU A 197 21.94 -9.37 -4.85
CA GLU A 197 22.83 -10.30 -4.15
C GLU A 197 22.97 -9.98 -2.66
N ASN A 198 22.53 -8.79 -2.22
CA ASN A 198 22.72 -8.28 -0.85
C ASN A 198 21.43 -8.23 -0.03
N TYR A 199 20.25 -8.21 -0.66
CA TYR A 199 18.97 -7.95 0.00
C TYR A 199 17.87 -8.93 -0.44
N ASP A 200 18.09 -10.23 -0.22
CA ASP A 200 17.23 -11.31 -0.74
C ASP A 200 15.75 -11.12 -0.40
N ALA A 201 15.43 -10.85 0.88
CA ALA A 201 14.06 -10.74 1.34
C ALA A 201 13.38 -9.48 0.79
N LEU A 202 14.10 -8.35 0.80
CA LEU A 202 13.61 -7.09 0.25
C LEU A 202 13.31 -7.21 -1.26
N TRP A 203 14.18 -7.91 -2.01
CA TRP A 203 13.97 -8.10 -3.45
C TRP A 203 12.87 -9.08 -3.78
N ILE A 204 12.66 -10.13 -2.96
CA ILE A 204 11.51 -11.01 -3.10
C ILE A 204 10.23 -10.18 -2.98
N ALA A 205 10.08 -9.43 -1.88
CA ALA A 205 8.93 -8.55 -1.66
C ALA A 205 8.75 -7.53 -2.81
N TRP A 206 9.83 -6.87 -3.24
CA TRP A 206 9.78 -5.93 -4.35
C TRP A 206 9.33 -6.55 -5.68
N ARG A 207 9.82 -7.76 -6.01
CA ARG A 207 9.43 -8.46 -7.25
C ARG A 207 7.98 -8.92 -7.21
N GLU A 208 7.52 -9.42 -6.06
CA GLU A 208 6.12 -9.80 -5.85
C GLU A 208 5.20 -8.59 -5.99
N TYR A 209 5.55 -7.49 -5.33
CA TYR A 209 4.87 -6.21 -5.48
C TYR A 209 4.85 -5.74 -6.94
N CYS A 210 5.99 -5.68 -7.63
CA CYS A 210 6.08 -5.28 -9.03
C CYS A 210 5.24 -6.18 -9.95
N SER A 211 5.18 -7.48 -9.65
CA SER A 211 4.36 -8.44 -10.40
C SER A 211 2.87 -8.27 -10.11
N ALA A 212 2.49 -8.04 -8.86
CA ALA A 212 1.12 -7.70 -8.46
C ALA A 212 0.67 -6.37 -9.08
N ARG A 213 1.50 -5.33 -9.04
CA ARG A 213 1.25 -4.02 -9.67
C ARG A 213 1.13 -4.15 -11.18
N ARG A 214 2.05 -4.85 -11.85
CA ARG A 214 1.95 -5.10 -13.30
C ARG A 214 0.68 -5.86 -13.64
N ARG A 215 0.27 -6.86 -12.85
CA ARG A 215 -1.02 -7.54 -12.99
C ARG A 215 -2.18 -6.56 -12.83
N LYS A 216 -2.23 -5.75 -11.77
CA LYS A 216 -3.28 -4.73 -11.57
C LYS A 216 -3.34 -3.69 -12.70
N LEU A 217 -2.19 -3.20 -13.18
CA LEU A 217 -2.14 -2.21 -14.26
C LEU A 217 -2.52 -2.81 -15.62
N SER A 218 -2.05 -4.01 -15.94
CA SER A 218 -2.39 -4.70 -17.19
C SER A 218 -3.84 -5.18 -17.26
N LEU A 219 -4.47 -5.40 -16.11
CA LEU A 219 -5.82 -5.95 -15.99
C LEU A 219 -6.87 -4.91 -15.55
N GLY A 220 -6.41 -3.71 -15.17
CA GLY A 220 -7.23 -2.64 -14.58
C GLY A 220 -7.78 -3.00 -13.20
N VAL A 221 -8.71 -2.17 -12.70
CA VAL A 221 -9.53 -2.43 -11.48
C VAL A 221 -10.43 -3.68 -11.64
N SER A 222 -10.36 -4.32 -12.79
CA SER A 222 -11.19 -5.43 -13.21
C SER A 222 -10.32 -6.65 -13.48
N ALA A 223 -9.40 -6.97 -12.56
CA ALA A 223 -8.85 -8.31 -12.48
C ALA A 223 -9.98 -9.26 -12.03
N VAL A 224 -10.94 -9.48 -12.95
CA VAL A 224 -12.11 -10.29 -12.71
C VAL A 224 -11.63 -11.73 -12.74
N GLU A 225 -12.00 -12.49 -11.72
CA GLU A 225 -12.03 -13.94 -11.86
C GLU A 225 -13.12 -14.30 -12.88
N CYS A 226 -13.04 -15.49 -13.47
CA CYS A 226 -14.14 -15.96 -14.30
C CYS A 226 -15.43 -16.00 -13.46
N ALA A 227 -16.46 -15.28 -13.88
CA ALA A 227 -17.73 -15.24 -13.14
C ALA A 227 -18.51 -16.57 -13.16
N ALA A 228 -18.10 -17.54 -14.00
CA ALA A 228 -18.76 -18.83 -14.06
C ALA A 228 -18.50 -19.64 -12.79
N HIS A 229 -19.58 -20.02 -12.10
CA HIS A 229 -19.53 -20.84 -10.90
C HIS A 229 -18.69 -22.12 -11.09
N GLY A 230 -17.71 -22.32 -10.21
CA GLY A 230 -16.78 -23.45 -10.26
C GLY A 230 -15.63 -23.31 -11.26
N CYS A 231 -15.48 -22.16 -11.91
CA CYS A 231 -14.34 -21.86 -12.77
C CYS A 231 -13.28 -21.05 -12.01
N GLU A 232 -12.21 -21.70 -11.59
CA GLU A 232 -11.07 -21.06 -10.91
C GLU A 232 -10.12 -20.31 -11.87
N ALA A 233 -10.54 -20.13 -13.13
CA ALA A 233 -9.76 -19.41 -14.11
C ALA A 233 -9.67 -17.92 -13.73
N ARG A 234 -8.59 -17.58 -13.03
CA ARG A 234 -8.06 -16.23 -12.94
C ARG A 234 -7.34 -15.93 -14.24
N ILE A 235 -7.27 -14.64 -14.62
CA ILE A 235 -6.66 -14.13 -15.86
C ILE A 235 -5.59 -15.09 -16.38
N CYS A 236 -6.03 -15.86 -17.37
CA CYS A 236 -5.27 -16.96 -17.90
C CYS A 236 -4.26 -16.36 -18.89
N TRP A 237 -2.97 -16.44 -18.55
CA TRP A 237 -1.90 -16.39 -19.55
C TRP A 237 -1.84 -15.09 -20.39
N GLY A 238 -1.95 -13.94 -19.73
CA GLY A 238 -1.73 -12.64 -20.37
C GLY A 238 -2.81 -12.20 -21.37
N LYS A 239 -3.95 -12.92 -21.45
CA LYS A 239 -5.12 -12.47 -22.20
C LYS A 239 -6.18 -11.91 -21.25
N PRO A 240 -6.71 -10.71 -21.50
CA PRO A 240 -7.82 -10.19 -20.71
C PRO A 240 -9.05 -11.09 -20.88
N LEU A 241 -9.81 -11.30 -19.80
CA LEU A 241 -11.07 -12.04 -19.85
C LEU A 241 -12.09 -11.29 -20.73
N ALA A 242 -12.90 -12.04 -21.47
CA ALA A 242 -13.97 -11.45 -22.27
C ALA A 242 -15.13 -11.03 -21.38
N ARG A 243 -15.62 -9.80 -21.53
CA ARG A 243 -16.79 -9.30 -20.78
C ARG A 243 -18.11 -9.66 -21.45
N CYS A 244 -19.20 -9.67 -20.67
CA CYS A 244 -20.54 -9.83 -21.22
C CYS A 244 -20.86 -8.77 -22.29
N GLY A 245 -21.40 -9.20 -23.43
CA GLY A 245 -21.78 -8.32 -24.55
C GLY A 245 -23.15 -7.65 -24.39
N GLY A 246 -23.88 -7.93 -23.30
CA GLY A 246 -25.21 -7.38 -23.05
C GLY A 246 -25.21 -5.94 -22.50
N TRP A 247 -26.41 -5.49 -22.13
CA TRP A 247 -26.72 -4.11 -21.69
C TRP A 247 -26.56 -3.88 -20.18
N CYS A 248 -25.95 -4.81 -19.45
CA CYS A 248 -25.59 -4.58 -18.05
C CYS A 248 -24.58 -3.42 -17.90
N PRO A 249 -24.68 -2.63 -16.81
CA PRO A 249 -23.77 -1.53 -16.53
C PRO A 249 -22.36 -2.06 -16.34
N LEU A 250 -21.37 -1.22 -16.63
CA LEU A 250 -19.96 -1.62 -16.66
C LEU A 250 -19.48 -2.21 -15.32
N GLU A 251 -20.06 -1.74 -14.21
CA GLU A 251 -19.79 -2.15 -12.83
C GLU A 251 -20.30 -3.58 -12.54
N LEU A 252 -21.40 -4.00 -13.17
CA LEU A 252 -22.01 -5.32 -13.00
C LEU A 252 -21.73 -6.24 -14.19
N LYS A 253 -20.77 -5.88 -15.05
CA LYS A 253 -20.50 -6.62 -16.28
C LYS A 253 -19.48 -7.73 -16.00
N PRO A 254 -19.90 -9.00 -15.84
CA PRO A 254 -19.00 -10.10 -15.51
C PRO A 254 -17.99 -10.35 -16.64
N ALA A 255 -16.87 -10.97 -16.30
CA ALA A 255 -15.88 -11.43 -17.26
C ALA A 255 -15.67 -12.93 -17.20
N TYR A 256 -15.26 -13.50 -18.34
CA TYR A 256 -15.20 -14.92 -18.57
C TYR A 256 -13.92 -15.31 -19.29
N CYS A 257 -13.32 -16.44 -18.90
CA CYS A 257 -12.16 -17.02 -19.59
C CYS A 257 -12.52 -17.61 -20.96
N SER A 258 -13.79 -17.92 -21.19
CA SER A 258 -14.29 -18.50 -22.43
C SER A 258 -15.76 -18.17 -22.67
N LYS A 259 -16.22 -18.31 -23.92
CA LYS A 259 -17.65 -18.26 -24.26
C LYS A 259 -18.47 -19.38 -23.61
N GLU A 260 -17.83 -20.49 -23.20
CA GLU A 260 -18.52 -21.58 -22.52
C GLU A 260 -18.90 -21.17 -21.10
N CYS A 261 -17.94 -20.63 -20.35
CA CYS A 261 -18.16 -20.06 -19.02
C CYS A 261 -19.22 -18.96 -19.06
N GLN A 262 -19.18 -18.07 -20.06
CA GLN A 262 -20.22 -17.06 -20.24
C GLN A 262 -21.61 -17.69 -20.41
N ARG A 263 -21.74 -18.75 -21.23
CA ARG A 263 -23.04 -19.41 -21.46
C ARG A 263 -23.55 -20.16 -20.23
N GLN A 264 -22.65 -20.75 -19.44
CA GLN A 264 -23.00 -21.42 -18.19
C GLN A 264 -23.52 -20.42 -17.16
N ASP A 265 -22.75 -19.36 -16.90
CA ASP A 265 -23.14 -18.30 -15.99
C ASP A 265 -24.42 -17.57 -16.45
N TRP A 266 -24.56 -17.33 -17.76
CA TRP A 266 -25.77 -16.76 -18.35
C TRP A 266 -27.02 -17.55 -17.95
N LYS A 267 -26.97 -18.88 -18.08
CA LYS A 267 -28.11 -19.75 -17.75
C LYS A 267 -28.35 -19.84 -16.25
N ALA A 268 -27.28 -19.83 -15.46
CA ALA A 268 -27.35 -20.05 -14.02
C ALA A 268 -27.77 -18.79 -13.24
N ALA A 269 -27.17 -17.64 -13.53
CA ALA A 269 -27.28 -16.46 -12.69
C ALA A 269 -27.37 -15.13 -13.45
N HIS A 270 -26.62 -14.92 -14.54
CA HIS A 270 -26.46 -13.57 -15.09
C HIS A 270 -27.64 -13.06 -15.95
N LYS A 271 -28.44 -13.96 -16.54
CA LYS A 271 -29.53 -13.57 -17.46
C LYS A 271 -30.49 -12.52 -16.88
N PRO A 272 -31.03 -12.64 -15.64
CA PRO A 272 -31.96 -11.67 -15.08
C PRO A 272 -31.36 -10.26 -14.95
N GLU A 273 -30.10 -10.17 -14.51
CA GLU A 273 -29.39 -8.91 -14.26
C GLU A 273 -29.01 -8.19 -15.57
N CYS A 274 -28.69 -8.97 -16.60
CA CYS A 274 -28.29 -8.44 -17.90
C CYS A 274 -29.44 -7.69 -18.60
N PHE A 275 -30.68 -8.11 -18.39
CA PHE A 275 -31.87 -7.48 -18.97
C PHE A 275 -32.44 -6.36 -18.11
N ALA A 276 -32.42 -6.49 -16.78
CA ALA A 276 -33.00 -5.50 -15.86
C ALA A 276 -32.37 -4.11 -16.03
N SER A 277 -31.09 -4.06 -16.38
CA SER A 277 -30.35 -2.80 -16.49
C SER A 277 -30.56 -2.03 -17.80
N GLY A 278 -31.01 -2.72 -18.86
CA GLY A 278 -31.25 -2.09 -20.16
C GLY A 278 -32.53 -1.23 -20.20
N GLN A 279 -33.45 -1.43 -19.25
CA GLN A 279 -34.71 -0.68 -19.18
C GLN A 279 -34.59 0.64 -18.40
N LEU A 280 -33.62 0.76 -17.48
CA LEU A 280 -33.41 1.99 -16.70
C LEU A 280 -32.58 3.05 -17.44
N ALA A 281 -31.96 2.70 -18.56
CA ALA A 281 -31.12 3.60 -19.36
C ALA A 281 -31.87 4.26 -20.54
N GLN A 282 -33.21 4.26 -20.55
CA GLN A 282 -33.97 5.04 -21.53
C GLN A 282 -33.94 6.52 -21.13
N PRO A 283 -33.38 7.43 -21.95
CA PRO A 283 -33.57 8.86 -21.75
C PRO A 283 -35.07 9.14 -21.90
N VAL A 284 -35.66 9.79 -20.90
CA VAL A 284 -37.06 10.21 -20.90
C VAL A 284 -37.30 11.05 -22.16
N SER A 285 -37.91 10.44 -23.17
CA SER A 285 -38.26 11.09 -24.42
C SER A 285 -39.36 12.10 -24.12
N GLY A 286 -38.95 13.36 -24.00
CA GLY A 286 -39.85 14.50 -23.85
C GLY A 286 -40.90 14.49 -24.95
N SER A 287 -42.15 14.39 -24.53
CA SER A 287 -43.37 14.55 -25.30
C SER A 287 -43.43 15.96 -25.90
N GLY A 288 -42.77 16.15 -27.04
CA GLY A 288 -42.90 17.32 -27.89
C GLY A 288 -44.23 17.29 -28.64
N SER A 289 -45.22 17.98 -28.08
CA SER A 289 -46.45 18.36 -28.78
C SER A 289 -46.11 19.35 -29.91
N GLY A 290 -45.98 18.84 -31.14
CA GLY A 290 -45.65 19.60 -32.34
C GLY A 290 -46.87 19.80 -33.24
N CYS A 291 -47.27 21.06 -33.39
CA CYS A 291 -48.44 21.56 -34.08
C CYS A 291 -48.43 21.30 -35.60
N ASN A 292 -49.60 20.96 -36.16
CA ASN A 292 -49.87 20.88 -37.59
C ASN A 292 -49.58 22.21 -38.30
N THR A 293 -48.88 22.17 -39.44
CA THR A 293 -48.92 23.22 -40.47
C THR A 293 -49.20 22.57 -41.83
N PRO A 294 -50.25 22.97 -42.58
CA PRO A 294 -50.54 22.38 -43.87
C PRO A 294 -49.71 23.02 -44.98
N LEU A 295 -49.25 22.15 -45.90
CA LEU A 295 -48.58 22.46 -47.16
C LEU A 295 -49.48 23.30 -48.09
N LEU A 296 -48.94 24.40 -48.60
CA LEU A 296 -49.44 25.06 -49.81
C LEU A 296 -48.65 24.54 -51.02
N ALA A 297 -49.40 24.14 -52.05
CA ALA A 297 -48.94 23.63 -53.33
C ALA A 297 -48.46 24.77 -54.27
N PRO A 298 -47.71 24.44 -55.34
CA PRO A 298 -47.03 25.43 -56.18
C PRO A 298 -47.91 25.96 -57.31
N LEU A 299 -47.63 27.21 -57.73
CA LEU A 299 -47.89 27.76 -59.06
C LEU A 299 -46.61 28.47 -59.55
#